data_AF-A0A6N6P2I3-F1
#
_entry.id   AF-A0A6N6P2I3-F1
#
_cell.length_a   1.000
_cell.length_b   1.000
_cell.length_c   1.000
_cell.angle_alpha   90.00
_cell.angle_beta   90.00
_cell.angle_gamma   90.00
#
_symmetry.space_group_name_H-M   'P 1'
#
loop_
_entity.id
_entity.type
_entity.pdbx_description
1 polymer ?
#
loop_
_entity_poly.entity_id
_entity_poly.type
_entity_poly.pdbx_seq_one_letter_code
_entity_poly.pdbx_strand_id
1 'polypeptide(L)' 'MRYSVVLELLPAEEGMPGYYYAHVPSLGLTTHGLGMEGALEAARDLVKLWNEEKRANGESITTPSEAILTTVEVA' A
#
# COMPACT_ATOMS: atom_id res chain seq x y z
N MET A 1 -7.44 11.12 -6.91
CA MET A 1 -7.17 10.91 -5.46
C MET A 1 -5.71 10.51 -5.31
N ARG A 2 -5.00 11.01 -4.30
CA ARG A 2 -3.59 10.67 -4.05
C ARG A 2 -3.50 10.02 -2.69
N TYR A 3 -3.13 8.75 -2.64
CA TYR A 3 -2.99 8.00 -1.40
C TYR A 3 -1.51 7.91 -1.02
N SER A 4 -1.21 8.04 0.27
CA SER A 4 0.13 7.76 0.79
C SER A 4 0.42 6.26 0.74
N VAL A 5 1.65 5.92 0.36
CA VAL A 5 2.16 4.54 0.34
C VAL A 5 3.41 4.48 1.21
N VAL A 6 3.47 3.53 2.13
CA VAL A 6 4.66 3.19 2.90
C VAL A 6 5.31 1.98 2.22
N LEU A 7 6.61 2.08 1.92
CA LEU A 7 7.39 1.02 1.30
C LEU A 7 8.34 0.42 2.32
N GLU A 8 8.38 -0.90 2.39
CA GLU A 8 9.30 -1.66 3.24
C GLU A 8 9.93 -2.79 2.44
N LEU A 9 11.23 -3.02 2.60
CA LEU A 9 11.89 -4.14 1.93
C LEU A 9 11.30 -5.45 2.48
N LEU A 10 10.92 -6.35 1.58
CA LEU A 10 10.43 -7.67 1.98
C LEU A 10 11.58 -8.46 2.65
N PRO A 11 11.34 -9.12 3.79
CA PRO A 11 12.35 -9.96 4.43
C PRO A 11 12.80 -11.10 3.51
N ALA A 12 14.08 -11.47 3.59
CA ALA A 12 14.65 -12.50 2.73
C ALA A 12 14.03 -13.88 2.97
N GLU A 13 13.51 -14.13 4.17
CA GLU A 13 12.86 -15.38 4.56
C GLU A 13 11.55 -15.64 3.80
N GLU A 14 10.97 -14.60 3.20
CA GLU A 14 9.77 -14.72 2.38
C GLU A 14 10.04 -15.23 0.96
N GLY A 15 11.30 -15.49 0.60
CA GLY A 15 11.67 -16.10 -0.67
C GLY A 15 11.49 -15.19 -1.89
N MET A 16 11.32 -13.88 -1.68
CA MET A 16 11.12 -12.87 -2.72
C MET A 16 12.19 -11.78 -2.64
N PRO A 17 13.46 -12.11 -2.94
CA PRO A 17 14.55 -11.15 -2.82
C PRO A 17 14.33 -9.93 -3.72
N GLY A 18 14.53 -8.74 -3.16
CA GLY A 18 14.39 -7.47 -3.87
C GLY A 18 12.94 -6.99 -4.02
N TYR A 19 11.96 -7.69 -3.46
CA TYR A 19 10.60 -7.20 -3.37
C TYR A 19 10.44 -6.18 -2.24
N TYR A 20 9.44 -5.32 -2.38
CA TYR A 20 9.01 -4.39 -1.36
C TYR A 20 7.54 -4.61 -1.07
N TYR A 21 7.17 -4.55 0.21
CA TYR A 21 5.81 -4.28 0.62
C TYR A 21 5.42 -2.85 0.25
N ALA A 22 4.19 -2.67 -0.19
CA ALA A 22 3.55 -1.38 -0.37
C ALA A 22 2.24 -1.34 0.41
N HIS A 23 2.26 -0.58 1.50
CA HIS A 23 1.13 -0.41 2.40
C HIS A 23 0.44 0.94 2.14
N VAL A 24 -0.90 0.95 2.05
CA VAL A 24 -1.74 2.14 1.91
C VAL A 24 -2.53 2.34 3.21
N PRO A 25 -2.03 3.14 4.17
CA PRO A 25 -2.57 3.16 5.54
C PRO A 25 -4.03 3.57 5.61
N SER A 26 -4.43 4.60 4.86
CA SER A 26 -5.80 5.12 4.88
C SER A 26 -6.84 4.12 4.36
N LEU A 27 -6.42 3.06 3.67
CA LEU A 27 -7.29 2.00 3.15
C LEU A 27 -7.09 0.66 3.85
N GLY A 28 -6.07 0.51 4.70
CA GLY A 28 -5.71 -0.78 5.29
C GLY A 28 -5.30 -1.84 4.26
N LEU A 29 -4.78 -1.40 3.10
CA LEU A 29 -4.39 -2.28 2.01
C LEU A 29 -2.88 -2.50 2.00
N THR A 30 -2.44 -3.71 1.66
CA THR A 30 -1.03 -4.05 1.47
C THR A 30 -0.88 -4.94 0.25
N THR A 31 0.15 -4.68 -0.55
CA THR A 31 0.59 -5.53 -1.67
C THR A 31 2.11 -5.59 -1.68
N HIS A 32 2.70 -6.26 -2.65
CA HIS A 32 4.13 -6.28 -2.86
C HIS A 32 4.49 -6.22 -4.35
N GLY A 33 5.71 -5.80 -4.65
CA GLY A 33 6.23 -5.81 -6.01
C GLY A 33 7.76 -5.79 -6.03
N LEU A 34 8.34 -6.19 -7.17
CA LEU A 34 9.79 -6.21 -7.34
C LEU A 34 10.31 -4.76 -7.43
N GLY A 35 11.24 -4.40 -6.54
CA GLY A 35 11.72 -3.02 -6.41
C GLY A 35 10.65 -2.05 -5.90
N MET A 36 11.07 -0.80 -5.67
CA MET A 36 10.16 0.25 -5.19
C MET A 36 9.11 0.60 -6.25
N GLU A 37 9.52 0.68 -7.52
CA GLU A 37 8.64 1.00 -8.65
C GLU A 37 7.57 -0.07 -8.84
N GLY A 38 7.94 -1.35 -8.86
CA GLY A 38 6.99 -2.45 -9.01
C GLY A 38 6.00 -2.52 -7.86
N ALA A 39 6.45 -2.27 -6.63
CA ALA A 39 5.56 -2.20 -5.47
C ALA A 39 4.58 -1.02 -5.54
N LEU A 40 5.03 0.14 -6.03
CA LEU A 40 4.15 1.31 -6.26
C LEU A 40 3.13 1.08 -7.38
N GLU A 41 3.51 0.39 -8.45
CA GLU A 41 2.59 -0.01 -9.52
C GLU A 41 1.53 -0.97 -8.99
N ALA A 42 1.95 -2.02 -8.26
CA ALA A 42 1.02 -2.96 -7.63
C ALA A 42 0.06 -2.24 -6.66
N ALA A 43 0.54 -1.30 -5.86
CA ALA A 43 -0.31 -0.53 -4.95
C ALA A 43 -1.31 0.35 -5.71
N ARG A 44 -0.89 0.98 -6.80
CA ARG A 44 -1.77 1.78 -7.65
C ARG A 44 -2.92 0.94 -8.21
N ASP A 45 -2.63 -0.25 -8.71
CA ASP A 45 -3.64 -1.11 -9.31
C ASP A 45 -4.59 -1.70 -8.26
N LEU A 46 -4.07 -2.11 -7.10
CA LEU A 46 -4.89 -2.54 -5.97
C LEU A 46 -5.86 -1.43 -5.51
N VAL A 47 -5.38 -0.19 -5.39
CA VAL A 47 -6.21 0.96 -4.99
C VAL A 47 -7.29 1.28 -6.01
N LYS A 48 -7.01 1.15 -7.32
CA LYS A 48 -8.03 1.33 -8.37
C LYS A 48 -9.13 0.28 -8.21
N LEU A 49 -8.76 -0.99 -8.14
CA LEU A 49 -9.68 -2.11 -8.01
C LEU A 49 -10.56 -1.94 -6.77
N TRP A 50 -9.96 -1.63 -5.62
CA TRP A 50 -10.71 -1.38 -4.38
C TRP A 50 -11.75 -0.27 -4.51
N ASN A 51 -11.37 0.87 -5.10
CA ASN A 51 -12.29 1.99 -5.28
C ASN A 51 -13.40 1.69 -6.30
N GLU A 52 -13.12 0.86 -7.31
CA GLU A 52 -14.12 0.37 -8.26
C GLU A 52 -15.12 -0.57 -7.60
N GLU A 53 -14.66 -1.50 -6.76
CA GLU A 53 -15.53 -2.39 -5.97
C GLU A 53 -16.44 -1.59 -5.02
N LYS A 54 -15.88 -0.61 -4.29
CA LYS A 54 -16.68 0.28 -3.43
C LYS A 54 -17.77 1.00 -4.23
N ARG A 55 -17.42 1.54 -5.40
CA ARG A 55 -18.37 2.22 -6.28
C ARG A 55 -19.46 1.26 -6.78
N ALA A 56 -19.09 0.05 -7.19
CA ALA A 56 -20.03 -0.95 -7.69
C ALA A 56 -21.05 -1.39 -6.61
N ASN A 57 -20.62 -1.42 -5.35
CA ASN A 57 -21.48 -1.77 -4.21
C ASN A 57 -22.26 -0.58 -3.62
N GLY A 58 -22.12 0.63 -4.19
CA GLY A 58 -22.74 1.85 -3.64
C GLY A 58 -22.15 2.30 -2.31
N GLU A 59 -20.94 1.85 -1.97
CA GLU A 59 -20.22 2.22 -0.76
C GLU A 59 -19.46 3.54 -0.94
N SER A 60 -19.26 4.26 0.16
CA SER A 60 -18.45 5.48 0.15
C SER A 60 -16.97 5.15 -0.08
N ILE A 61 -16.31 5.91 -0.96
CA ILE A 61 -14.86 5.82 -1.14
C ILE A 61 -14.16 6.58 -0.02
N THR A 62 -13.24 5.94 0.69
CA THR A 62 -12.43 6.59 1.71
C THR A 62 -11.61 7.74 1.11
N THR A 63 -11.71 8.93 1.72
CA THR A 63 -10.93 10.08 1.27
C THR A 63 -9.46 9.89 1.68
N PRO A 64 -8.49 10.17 0.80
CA PRO A 64 -7.08 10.01 1.15
C PRO A 64 -6.69 11.05 2.20
N SER A 65 -5.90 10.63 3.18
CA SER A 65 -5.25 11.51 4.14
C SER A 65 -3.75 11.54 3.88
N GLU A 66 -3.10 12.65 4.23
CA GLU A 66 -1.65 12.69 4.31
C GLU A 66 -1.19 11.73 5.43
N ALA A 67 -0.19 10.91 5.13
CA ALA A 67 0.44 10.05 6.12
C ALA A 67 1.65 10.74 6.74
N ILE A 68 1.77 10.65 8.06
CA ILE A 68 2.97 11.04 8.80
C ILE A 68 3.70 9.76 9.15
N LEU A 69 4.91 9.58 8.62
CA LEU A 69 5.79 8.48 8.99
C LEU A 69 6.64 8.89 10.20
N THR A 70 6.60 8.09 11.25
CA THR A 70 7.42 8.27 12.45
C THR A 70 7.86 6.92 12.99
N THR A 71 8.85 6.90 13.86
CA THR A 71 9.36 5.68 14.52
C THR A 71 9.18 5.81 16.02
N VAL A 72 8.95 4.68 16.68
CA VAL A 72 8.93 4.57 18.14
C VAL A 72 10.01 3.57 18.55
N GLU A 73 10.86 3.96 19.50
CA GLU A 73 11.83 3.05 20.10
C GLU A 73 11.12 2.16 21.12
N VAL A 74 11.36 0.86 21.05
CA VAL A 74 10.82 -0.13 21.99
C VAL A 74 12.00 -0.88 22.59
N ALA A 75 12.03 -0.98 23.93
CA ALA A 75 13.09 -1.62 24.71
C ALA A 75 13.07 -3.15 24.63
#